data_AF-A0A2H5VAJ6-F1
#
_entry.id   AF-A0A2H5VAJ6-F1
#
_cell.length_a   1.000
_cell.length_b   1.000
_cell.length_c   1.000
_cell.angle_alpha   90.00
_cell.angle_beta   90.00
_cell.angle_gamma   90.00
#
_symmetry.space_group_name_H-M   'P 1'
#
loop_
_entity.id
_entity.type
_entity.pdbx_description
1 polymer ?
#
loop_
_entity_poly.entity_id
_entity_poly.type
_entity_poly.pdbx_seq_one_letter_code
_entity_poly.pdbx_strand_id
1 'polypeptide(L)'
;MIKIFIHKDFTLPMLGKDSFVKLMRAGVEYDRASRRFRIKDGADVASILAILKEVVREEISIELPCMICGNDAGCSECEFSSNCDRTSVSSKCICKQCIEGGYHGYTEHLSSLFNAAKSRGDGEVQQQGRGGRRGRGGERIGGRGGDGGDKGGKGKID
;
A
#
# COMPACT_ATOMS: atom_id res chain seq x y z
N MET A 1 23.43 -15.09 -9.21
CA MET A 1 22.34 -15.16 -8.20
C MET A 1 21.48 -13.93 -8.37
N ILE A 2 20.22 -14.13 -8.75
CA ILE A 2 19.27 -13.05 -9.04
C ILE A 2 18.41 -12.81 -7.81
N LYS A 3 18.30 -11.54 -7.39
CA LYS A 3 17.43 -11.13 -6.28
C LYS A 3 16.10 -10.64 -6.83
N ILE A 4 15.02 -11.25 -6.36
CA ILE A 4 13.65 -10.88 -6.69
C ILE A 4 13.04 -10.22 -5.47
N PHE A 5 12.60 -8.97 -5.62
CA PHE A 5 12.06 -8.20 -4.52
C PHE A 5 10.54 -8.21 -4.55
N ILE A 6 9.91 -8.52 -3.41
CA ILE A 6 8.46 -8.39 -3.27
C ILE A 6 8.14 -6.92 -2.99
N HIS A 7 7.23 -6.33 -3.79
CA HIS A 7 6.84 -4.91 -3.78
C HIS A 7 7.91 -3.90 -4.26
N LYS A 8 9.04 -4.35 -4.82
CA LYS A 8 10.01 -3.47 -5.49
C LYS A 8 10.29 -3.94 -6.90
N ASP A 9 10.92 -3.07 -7.68
CA ASP A 9 11.37 -3.42 -9.01
C ASP A 9 12.60 -4.33 -8.96
N PHE A 10 12.72 -5.24 -9.92
CA PHE A 10 13.89 -6.08 -10.13
C PHE A 10 14.21 -6.23 -11.61
N THR A 11 15.38 -6.79 -11.90
CA THR A 11 15.87 -7.06 -13.25
C THR A 11 15.97 -8.56 -13.48
N LEU A 12 15.68 -8.98 -14.71
CA LEU A 12 15.86 -10.35 -15.17
C LEU A 12 16.77 -10.34 -16.40
N PRO A 13 17.50 -11.43 -16.66
CA PRO A 13 18.19 -11.63 -17.92
C PRO A 13 17.18 -11.68 -19.08
N MET A 14 17.69 -11.64 -20.31
CA MET A 14 16.84 -11.69 -21.49
C MET A 14 16.05 -13.01 -21.54
N LEU A 15 14.73 -12.91 -21.53
CA LEU A 15 13.84 -14.07 -21.57
C LEU A 15 13.33 -14.31 -22.99
N GLY A 16 13.09 -15.58 -23.33
CA GLY A 16 12.37 -15.94 -24.55
C GLY A 16 10.93 -15.38 -24.53
N LYS A 17 10.37 -15.15 -25.72
CA LYS A 17 9.02 -14.56 -25.88
C LYS A 17 7.95 -15.30 -25.09
N ASP A 18 7.97 -16.64 -25.12
CA ASP A 18 6.95 -17.46 -24.46
C ASP A 18 7.07 -17.37 -22.93
N SER A 19 8.29 -17.45 -22.41
CA SER A 19 8.57 -17.29 -20.98
C SER A 19 8.20 -15.91 -20.47
N PHE A 20 8.48 -14.87 -21.24
CA PHE A 20 8.08 -13.50 -20.93
C PHE A 20 6.55 -13.41 -20.82
N VAL A 21 5.81 -13.92 -21.81
CA VAL A 21 4.34 -13.92 -21.79
C VAL A 21 3.79 -14.71 -20.61
N LYS A 22 4.38 -15.86 -20.26
CA LYS A 22 3.99 -16.65 -19.07
C LYS A 22 4.11 -15.82 -17.79
N LEU A 23 5.22 -15.11 -17.57
CA LEU A 23 5.39 -14.25 -16.39
C LEU A 23 4.36 -13.12 -16.32
N MET A 24 4.07 -12.48 -17.45
CA MET A 24 3.09 -11.38 -17.48
C MET A 24 1.68 -11.87 -17.14
N ARG A 25 1.32 -13.09 -17.57
CA ARG A 25 0.06 -13.75 -17.20
C ARG A 25 0.00 -14.15 -15.73
N ALA A 26 1.13 -14.52 -15.15
CA ALA A 26 1.25 -14.86 -13.72
C ALA A 26 1.17 -13.65 -12.79
N GLY A 27 1.14 -12.42 -13.33
CA GLY A 27 0.99 -11.20 -12.54
C GLY A 27 2.27 -10.39 -12.39
N VAL A 28 3.25 -10.57 -13.27
CA VAL A 28 4.41 -9.68 -13.39
C VAL A 28 4.09 -8.55 -14.38
N GLU A 29 4.53 -7.34 -14.08
CA GLU A 29 4.53 -6.19 -14.98
C GLU A 29 5.95 -5.90 -15.44
N TYR A 30 6.08 -5.31 -16.62
CA TYR A 30 7.35 -4.91 -17.20
C TYR A 30 7.25 -3.48 -17.67
N ASP A 31 8.08 -2.61 -17.10
CA ASP A 31 8.28 -1.26 -17.58
C ASP A 31 9.36 -1.25 -18.68
N ARG A 32 8.94 -0.88 -19.89
CA ARG A 32 9.84 -0.79 -21.06
C ARG A 32 10.84 0.36 -20.96
N ALA A 33 10.49 1.45 -20.27
CA ALA A 33 11.35 2.62 -20.16
C ALA A 33 12.53 2.34 -19.24
N SER A 34 12.25 1.78 -18.06
CA SER A 34 13.28 1.44 -17.09
C SER A 34 13.87 0.04 -17.26
N ARG A 35 13.27 -0.80 -18.11
CA ARG A 35 13.60 -2.23 -18.32
C ARG A 35 13.55 -3.02 -17.02
N ARG A 36 12.55 -2.74 -16.18
CA ARG A 36 12.37 -3.36 -14.87
C ARG A 36 11.06 -4.13 -14.78
N PHE A 37 11.09 -5.16 -13.95
CA PHE A 37 9.96 -6.02 -13.66
C PHE A 37 9.41 -5.69 -12.27
N ARG A 38 8.10 -5.83 -12.10
CA ARG A 38 7.41 -5.65 -10.83
C ARG A 38 6.34 -6.73 -10.67
N ILE A 39 6.21 -7.30 -9.48
CA ILE A 39 5.10 -8.22 -9.18
C ILE A 39 3.88 -7.38 -8.78
N LYS A 40 2.71 -7.65 -9.39
CA LYS A 40 1.46 -6.99 -9.02
C LYS A 40 1.04 -7.36 -7.60
N ASP A 41 0.37 -6.43 -6.94
CA ASP A 41 -0.24 -6.72 -5.64
C ASP A 41 -1.32 -7.80 -5.79
N GLY A 42 -1.29 -8.80 -4.89
CA GLY A 42 -2.20 -9.95 -4.92
C GLY A 42 -1.87 -11.03 -5.95
N ALA A 43 -0.77 -10.93 -6.68
CA ALA A 43 -0.30 -11.99 -7.56
C ALA A 43 0.18 -13.21 -6.77
N ASP A 44 0.03 -14.40 -7.36
CA ASP A 44 0.57 -15.63 -6.78
C ASP A 44 2.08 -15.72 -7.00
N VAL A 45 2.82 -15.31 -5.96
CA VAL A 45 4.28 -15.29 -5.94
C VAL A 45 4.86 -16.69 -6.15
N ALA A 46 4.21 -17.75 -5.66
CA ALA A 46 4.69 -19.12 -5.81
C ALA A 46 4.70 -19.56 -7.28
N SER A 47 3.62 -19.27 -8.02
CA SER A 47 3.53 -19.52 -9.47
C SER A 47 4.58 -18.73 -10.25
N ILE A 48 4.78 -17.46 -9.92
CA ILE A 48 5.80 -16.62 -10.57
C ILE A 48 7.19 -17.23 -10.38
N LEU A 49 7.51 -17.66 -9.16
CA LEU A 49 8.82 -18.26 -8.86
C LEU A 49 9.03 -19.60 -9.54
N ALA A 50 7.98 -20.43 -9.67
CA ALA A 50 8.06 -21.68 -10.42
C ALA A 50 8.45 -21.41 -11.88
N ILE A 51 7.81 -20.42 -12.51
CA ILE A 51 8.15 -19.99 -13.89
C ILE A 51 9.58 -19.45 -13.96
N LEU A 52 9.98 -18.59 -13.01
CA LEU A 52 11.33 -18.04 -13.00
C LEU A 52 12.40 -19.12 -12.82
N LYS A 53 12.18 -20.11 -11.96
CA LYS A 53 13.09 -21.25 -11.76
C LYS A 53 13.21 -22.15 -13.01
N GLU A 54 12.14 -22.28 -13.79
CA GLU A 54 12.16 -23.04 -15.05
C GLU A 54 12.98 -22.30 -16.14
N VAL A 55 12.84 -20.98 -16.20
CA VAL A 55 13.36 -20.17 -17.32
C VAL A 55 14.77 -19.66 -17.05
N VAL A 56 15.08 -19.33 -15.81
CA VAL A 56 16.34 -18.74 -15.42
C VAL A 56 17.28 -19.83 -14.93
N ARG A 57 18.43 -19.99 -15.59
CA ARG A 57 19.47 -20.97 -15.25
C ARG A 57 20.34 -20.58 -14.05
N GLU A 58 19.98 -19.51 -13.35
CA GLU A 58 20.70 -18.98 -12.21
C GLU A 58 19.89 -19.18 -10.93
N GLU A 59 20.58 -19.24 -9.79
CA GLU A 59 19.94 -19.29 -8.49
C GLU A 59 19.17 -17.99 -8.20
N ILE A 60 17.93 -18.15 -7.73
CA ILE A 60 17.00 -17.05 -7.42
C ILE A 60 16.81 -16.98 -5.91
N SER A 61 17.03 -15.80 -5.33
CA SER A 61 16.66 -15.48 -3.95
C SER A 61 15.49 -14.50 -3.92
N ILE A 62 14.52 -14.75 -3.05
CA ILE A 62 13.43 -13.82 -2.77
C ILE A 62 13.87 -12.92 -1.63
N GLU A 63 13.72 -11.61 -1.83
CA GLU A 63 14.02 -10.59 -0.85
C GLU A 63 12.71 -9.92 -0.41
N LEU A 64 12.44 -10.00 0.88
CA LEU A 64 11.31 -9.33 1.52
C LEU A 64 11.76 -7.99 2.11
N PRO A 65 10.95 -6.93 2.02
CA PRO A 65 11.27 -5.66 2.66
C PRO A 65 11.13 -5.76 4.19
N CYS A 66 11.98 -5.02 4.89
CA CYS A 66 11.90 -4.83 6.32
C CYS A 66 10.67 -3.98 6.66
N MET A 67 9.80 -4.45 7.56
CA MET A 67 8.61 -3.70 7.98
C MET A 67 8.95 -2.42 8.76
N ILE A 68 10.15 -2.33 9.33
CA ILE A 68 10.58 -1.21 10.17
C ILE A 68 11.24 -0.11 9.33
N CYS A 69 12.29 -0.45 8.59
CA CYS A 69 13.07 0.53 7.81
C CYS A 69 12.76 0.55 6.31
N GLY A 70 12.01 -0.43 5.77
CA GLY A 70 11.70 -0.54 4.34
C GLY A 70 12.84 -1.05 3.45
N ASN A 71 14.06 -1.17 3.99
CA ASN A 71 15.21 -1.75 3.30
C ASN A 71 15.04 -3.28 3.13
N ASP A 72 15.91 -3.91 2.35
CA ASP A 72 15.83 -5.35 2.13
C ASP A 72 16.21 -6.10 3.41
N ALA A 73 15.47 -7.17 3.72
CA ALA A 73 15.69 -7.91 4.97
C ALA A 73 16.99 -8.73 4.97
N GLY A 74 17.63 -8.92 3.81
CA GLY A 74 18.81 -9.77 3.67
C GLY A 74 18.44 -11.25 3.71
N CYS A 75 17.37 -11.61 3.00
CA CYS A 75 16.80 -12.94 3.02
C CYS A 75 17.79 -14.01 2.55
N SER A 76 18.65 -13.72 1.56
CA SER A 76 19.69 -14.65 1.09
C SER A 76 20.73 -15.01 2.16
N GLU A 77 20.99 -14.11 3.11
CA GLU A 77 22.02 -14.25 4.16
C GLU A 77 21.41 -14.52 5.55
N CYS A 78 20.09 -14.71 5.60
CA CYS A 78 19.35 -14.94 6.83
C CYS A 78 19.64 -16.34 7.39
N GLU A 79 19.76 -16.45 8.71
CA GLU A 79 19.95 -17.73 9.42
C GLU A 79 18.77 -18.70 9.25
N PHE A 80 17.58 -18.18 8.94
CA PHE A 80 16.38 -18.96 8.65
C PHE A 80 16.19 -19.22 7.14
N SER A 81 17.20 -18.98 6.32
CA SER A 81 17.04 -18.98 4.86
C SER A 81 16.60 -20.33 4.28
N SER A 82 16.99 -21.43 4.92
CA SER A 82 16.73 -22.82 4.51
C SER A 82 15.33 -23.33 4.88
N ASN A 83 14.71 -22.78 5.91
CA ASN A 83 13.43 -23.20 6.47
C ASN A 83 12.34 -22.11 6.42
N CYS A 84 12.68 -20.90 5.97
CA CYS A 84 11.73 -19.82 5.70
C CYS A 84 11.20 -19.91 4.26
N ASP A 85 9.95 -20.37 4.11
CA ASP A 85 9.24 -20.30 2.83
C ASP A 85 8.67 -18.89 2.61
N ARG A 86 9.46 -18.07 1.90
CA ARG A 86 9.16 -16.66 1.58
C ARG A 86 7.96 -16.48 0.65
N THR A 87 7.38 -17.57 0.15
CA THR A 87 6.17 -17.54 -0.68
C THR A 87 4.89 -17.71 0.13
N SER A 88 4.99 -18.27 1.34
CA SER A 88 3.85 -18.53 2.22
C SER A 88 3.87 -17.75 3.53
N VAL A 89 5.03 -17.25 3.97
CA VAL A 89 5.12 -16.35 5.13
C VAL A 89 4.63 -14.93 4.81
N SER A 90 4.58 -14.08 5.84
CA SER A 90 4.23 -12.66 5.67
C SER A 90 5.09 -11.98 4.60
N SER A 91 4.47 -11.08 3.81
CA SER A 91 5.14 -10.31 2.75
C SER A 91 6.17 -9.28 3.23
N LYS A 92 6.49 -9.28 4.53
CA LYS A 92 7.48 -8.42 5.18
C LYS A 92 8.28 -9.22 6.20
N CYS A 93 9.52 -8.81 6.43
CA CYS A 93 10.40 -9.35 7.47
C CYS A 93 10.94 -8.23 8.37
N ILE A 94 11.76 -8.57 9.37
CA ILE A 94 12.57 -7.62 10.13
C ILE A 94 14.04 -7.91 9.79
N CYS A 95 14.78 -6.90 9.33
CA CYS A 95 16.20 -7.09 9.00
C CYS A 95 17.05 -7.24 10.28
N LYS A 96 18.24 -7.84 10.15
CA LYS A 96 19.15 -8.08 11.27
C LYS A 96 19.51 -6.80 12.05
N GLN A 97 19.67 -5.68 11.35
CA GLN A 97 19.98 -4.40 11.98
C GLN A 97 18.84 -3.88 12.86
N CYS A 98 17.58 -4.06 12.43
CA CYS A 98 16.44 -3.57 13.19
C CYS A 98 16.00 -4.52 14.31
N ILE A 99 16.41 -5.79 14.27
CA ILE A 99 16.21 -6.73 15.40
C ILE A 99 17.36 -6.70 16.40
N GLU A 100 18.49 -6.06 16.05
CA GLU A 100 19.59 -5.82 16.96
C GLU A 100 19.11 -4.94 18.14
N GLY A 101 19.32 -5.39 19.37
CA GLY A 101 18.68 -4.80 20.56
C GLY A 101 17.31 -5.39 20.92
N GLY A 102 16.83 -6.38 20.17
CA GLY A 102 15.64 -7.18 20.49
C GLY A 102 14.36 -6.34 20.58
N TYR A 103 13.56 -6.60 21.62
CA TYR A 103 12.32 -5.86 21.86
C TYR A 103 12.55 -4.35 22.04
N HIS A 104 13.66 -3.93 22.66
CA HIS A 104 13.95 -2.52 22.88
C HIS A 104 14.14 -1.78 21.55
N GLY A 105 15.01 -2.32 20.67
CA GLY A 105 15.25 -1.76 19.34
C GLY A 105 13.98 -1.69 18.50
N TYR A 106 13.13 -2.72 18.58
CA TYR A 106 11.79 -2.72 17.96
C TYR A 106 10.91 -1.57 18.48
N THR A 107 10.80 -1.42 19.81
CA THR A 107 9.93 -0.39 20.41
C THR A 107 10.41 1.04 20.15
N GLU A 108 11.72 1.29 20.13
CA GLU A 108 12.28 2.61 19.84
C GLU A 108 12.01 3.02 18.39
N HIS A 109 12.21 2.10 17.45
CA HIS A 109 11.91 2.36 16.05
C HIS A 109 10.41 2.56 15.80
N LEU A 110 9.53 1.76 16.39
CA LEU A 110 8.10 1.99 16.28
C LEU A 110 7.69 3.35 16.87
N SER A 111 8.21 3.70 18.04
CA SER A 111 7.93 5.00 18.68
C SER A 111 8.38 6.15 17.78
N SER A 112 9.56 6.03 17.16
CA SER A 112 10.06 7.01 16.19
C SER A 112 9.14 7.15 14.96
N LEU A 113 8.66 6.04 14.39
CA LEU A 113 7.71 6.06 13.27
C LEU A 113 6.39 6.74 13.64
N PHE A 114 5.82 6.42 14.81
CA PHE A 114 4.58 7.08 15.27
C PHE A 114 4.77 8.58 15.51
N ASN A 115 5.90 8.99 16.09
CA ASN A 115 6.22 10.40 16.30
C ASN A 115 6.43 11.15 14.96
N ALA A 116 7.08 10.52 13.98
CA ALA A 116 7.26 11.07 12.64
C ALA A 116 5.95 11.14 11.83
N ALA A 117 5.00 10.25 12.07
CA ALA A 117 3.65 10.33 11.49
C ALA A 117 2.84 11.49 12.09
N LYS A 118 3.01 11.76 13.40
CA LYS A 118 2.34 12.86 14.10
C LYS A 118 2.75 14.23 13.56
N SER A 119 4.03 14.43 13.26
CA SER A 119 4.54 15.69 12.68
C SER A 119 4.09 15.96 11.23
N ARG A 120 3.47 14.99 10.56
CA ARG A 120 2.83 15.15 9.24
C ARG A 120 1.32 15.38 9.32
N GLY A 121 0.72 15.28 10.51
CA GLY A 121 -0.72 15.36 10.75
C GLY A 121 -1.24 16.72 11.22
N ASP A 122 -0.37 17.68 11.55
CA ASP A 122 -0.79 19.00 12.05
C ASP A 122 -1.01 19.99 10.89
N GLY A 123 -1.99 19.69 10.04
CA GLY A 123 -2.67 20.69 9.23
C GLY A 123 -3.61 21.50 10.11
N GLU A 124 -3.08 22.54 10.73
CA GLU A 124 -3.81 23.54 11.51
C GLU A 124 -5.05 24.05 10.74
N VAL A 125 -6.24 23.77 11.25
CA VAL A 125 -7.48 24.39 10.80
C VAL A 125 -7.40 25.87 11.16
N GLN A 126 -7.02 26.72 10.19
CA GLN A 126 -7.15 28.17 10.31
C GLN A 126 -8.60 28.53 10.59
N GLN A 127 -8.91 28.82 11.85
CA GLN A 127 -10.13 29.49 12.25
C GLN A 127 -10.15 30.87 11.62
N GLN A 128 -10.88 30.99 10.51
CA GLN A 128 -11.23 32.30 9.95
C GLN A 128 -12.12 33.02 10.97
N GLY A 129 -11.53 34.04 11.60
CA GLY A 129 -12.24 34.97 12.46
C GLY A 129 -13.46 35.53 11.75
N ARG A 130 -14.64 35.23 12.28
CA ARG A 130 -15.88 35.88 11.88
C ARG A 130 -15.81 37.34 12.33
N GLY A 131 -15.48 38.20 11.37
CA GLY A 131 -15.63 39.65 11.49
C GLY A 131 -17.04 40.01 11.93
N GLY A 132 -17.12 40.87 12.95
CA GLY A 132 -18.37 41.35 13.50
C GLY A 132 -19.16 42.21 12.51
N ARG A 133 -20.48 42.05 12.53
CA ARG A 133 -21.44 43.11 12.19
C ARG A 133 -22.45 43.25 13.32
N ARG A 134 -22.36 44.38 14.02
CA ARG A 134 -23.41 44.91 14.91
C ARG A 134 -24.34 45.80 14.09
N GLY A 135 -25.64 45.73 14.38
CA GLY A 135 -26.71 46.63 13.93
C GLY A 135 -28.02 45.86 13.76
N ARG A 136 -28.82 45.65 14.82
CA ARG A 136 -30.03 46.45 15.21
C ARG A 136 -30.92 46.77 14.00
N GLY A 137 -32.20 46.41 13.89
CA GLY A 137 -33.19 45.92 14.85
C GLY A 137 -34.55 46.55 14.48
N GLY A 138 -35.60 45.73 14.38
CA GLY A 138 -37.04 46.10 14.33
C GLY A 138 -37.57 46.62 12.99
N GLU A 139 -38.81 46.39 12.55
CA GLU A 139 -39.99 45.68 13.07
C GLU A 139 -41.10 45.84 12.02
N ARG A 140 -41.87 44.80 11.67
CA ARG A 140 -43.36 44.80 11.70
C ARG A 140 -44.00 43.60 11.02
N ILE A 141 -45.21 43.34 11.52
CA ILE A 141 -46.00 42.13 11.57
C ILE A 141 -47.23 42.31 10.67
N GLY A 142 -47.79 41.21 10.15
CA GLY A 142 -49.15 41.08 9.60
C GLY A 142 -49.15 40.84 8.10
N GLY A 143 -49.82 39.84 7.52
CA GLY A 143 -50.91 38.97 7.97
C GLY A 143 -51.94 38.85 6.81
N ARG A 144 -52.61 37.68 6.72
CA ARG A 144 -53.62 37.23 5.72
C ARG A 144 -53.02 36.58 4.46
N GLY A 145 -53.50 35.44 3.97
CA GLY A 145 -54.64 34.61 4.32
C GLY A 145 -55.12 33.84 3.08
N GLY A 146 -55.48 32.56 3.25
CA GLY A 146 -56.25 31.72 2.31
C GLY A 146 -55.50 31.23 1.06
N ASP A 147 -55.87 30.16 0.37
CA ASP A 147 -56.83 29.06 0.56
C ASP A 147 -56.67 28.14 -0.68
N GLY A 148 -57.09 26.88 -0.58
CA GLY A 148 -57.22 25.94 -1.73
C GLY A 148 -55.95 25.11 -2.01
N GLY A 149 -55.94 23.78 -1.79
CA GLY A 149 -56.72 22.76 -2.52
C GLY A 149 -55.82 22.21 -3.65
N ASP A 150 -55.76 20.94 -4.05
CA ASP A 150 -56.55 19.73 -3.86
C ASP A 150 -55.84 18.63 -4.69
N LYS A 151 -55.97 17.35 -4.28
CA LYS A 151 -55.65 16.08 -5.01
C LYS A 151 -54.18 15.81 -5.37
N GLY A 152 -53.62 14.61 -5.19
CA GLY A 152 -54.19 13.27 -5.05
C GLY A 152 -53.43 12.33 -5.98
N GLY A 153 -52.92 11.21 -5.49
CA GLY A 153 -52.26 10.20 -6.34
C GLY A 153 -51.49 9.14 -5.56
N LYS A 154 -52.18 8.05 -5.22
CA LYS A 154 -51.63 6.80 -4.67
C LYS A 154 -51.14 5.86 -5.79
N GLY A 155 -50.14 5.05 -5.46
CA GLY A 155 -49.80 3.75 -6.10
C GLY A 155 -48.40 3.34 -5.60
N LYS A 156 -48.22 2.49 -4.57
CA LYS A 156 -48.34 1.01 -4.54
C LYS A 156 -47.66 0.32 -5.74
N ILE A 157 -46.54 -0.40 -5.53
CA ILE A 157 -46.44 -1.87 -5.27
C ILE A 157 -47.01 -2.62 -6.50
N ASP A 158 -46.29 -3.41 -7.29
CA ASP A 158 -45.18 -4.34 -7.06
C ASP A 158 -44.02 -4.20 -8.08
#